data_AF-X1QAC1-F1
#
_entry.id   AF-X1QAC1-F1
#
_cell.length_a   1.000
_cell.length_b   1.000
_cell.length_c   1.000
_cell.angle_alpha   90.00
_cell.angle_beta   90.00
_cell.angle_gamma   90.00
#
_symmetry.space_group_name_H-M   'P 1'
#
loop_
_entity.id
_entity.type
_entity.pdbx_description
1 polymer ?
#
loop_
_entity_poly.entity_id
_entity_poly.type
_entity_poly.pdbx_seq_one_letter_code
_entity_poly.pdbx_strand_id
1 'polypeptide(L)' 'LIPSFIWKKDKYNHFQIVEKPIDLIREGDKETLINKNMEKVLEVMEKYIRDNISEWEMFHDIWSEK' A
#
# COMPACT_ATOMS: atom_id res chain seq x y z
N LEU A 1 -3.59 1.12 -11.30
CA LEU A 1 -3.72 1.41 -9.85
C LEU A 1 -2.61 2.38 -9.47
N ILE A 2 -2.92 3.48 -8.78
CA ILE A 2 -1.94 4.52 -8.40
C ILE A 2 -1.91 4.59 -6.87
N PRO A 3 -0.81 4.16 -6.22
CA PRO A 3 -0.67 4.28 -4.78
C PRO A 3 -0.54 5.74 -4.36
N SER A 4 -1.22 6.10 -3.27
CA SER A 4 -1.11 7.42 -2.66
C SER A 4 -1.06 7.24 -1.15
N PHE A 5 -0.12 7.92 -0.51
CA PHE A 5 0.08 7.86 0.93
C PHE A 5 0.13 9.26 1.50
N ILE A 6 -0.40 9.40 2.72
CA ILE A 6 -0.41 10.65 3.46
C ILE A 6 0.06 10.32 4.87
N TRP A 7 0.95 11.15 5.39
CA TRP A 7 1.39 11.06 6.78
C TRP A 7 1.61 12.46 7.35
N LYS A 8 1.63 12.54 8.67
CA LYS A 8 1.75 13.82 9.37
C LYS A 8 3.17 14.37 9.23
N LYS A 9 3.26 15.68 8.99
CA LYS A 9 4.52 16.44 9.06
C LYS A 9 4.65 17.14 10.40
N ASP A 10 3.58 17.82 10.83
CA ASP A 10 3.50 18.57 12.08
C ASP A 10 2.02 18.74 12.50
N LYS A 11 1.73 19.64 13.44
CA LYS A 11 0.37 19.85 13.98
C LYS A 11 -0.69 20.16 12.93
N TYR A 12 -0.32 20.83 11.83
CA TYR A 12 -1.27 21.34 10.85
C TYR A 12 -0.96 20.92 9.41
N ASN A 13 0.18 20.27 9.16
CA ASN A 13 0.63 19.90 7.83
C ASN A 13 0.78 18.39 7.66
N HIS A 14 0.59 17.95 6.42
CA HIS A 14 0.79 16.58 5.98
C HIS A 14 1.74 16.55 4.79
N PHE A 15 2.49 15.45 4.68
CA PHE A 15 3.10 15.08 3.42
C PHE A 15 2.12 14.20 2.65
N GLN A 16 2.07 14.41 1.34
CA GLN A 16 1.37 13.53 0.41
C GLN A 16 2.35 13.11 -0.67
N ILE A 17 2.32 11.82 -0.99
CA ILE A 17 3.00 11.28 -2.15
C ILE A 17 1.99 10.56 -3.04
N VAL A 18 2.11 10.80 -4.34
CA VAL A 18 1.40 10.07 -5.38
C VAL A 18 2.47 9.32 -6.17
N GLU A 19 2.46 8.01 -6.04
CA GLU A 19 3.45 7.16 -6.69
C GLU A 19 3.17 7.02 -8.19
N LYS A 20 4.15 6.46 -8.90
CA LYS A 20 3.90 6.02 -10.28
C LYS A 20 2.82 4.94 -10.30
N PRO A 21 2.02 4.85 -11.37
CA PRO A 21 1.09 3.75 -11.55
C PRO A 21 1.82 2.40 -11.46
N ILE A 22 1.26 1.47 -10.68
CA ILE A 22 1.76 0.10 -10.64
C ILE A 22 1.50 -0.54 -12.00
N ASP A 23 2.53 -1.16 -12.57
CA ASP A 23 2.43 -1.93 -13.79
C ASP A 23 1.72 -3.26 -13.52
N LEU A 24 0.40 -3.26 -13.72
CA LEU A 24 -0.46 -4.41 -13.45
C LEU A 24 -0.41 -5.40 -14.61
N ILE A 25 -0.32 -6.68 -14.26
CA ILE A 25 -0.58 -7.78 -15.21
C ILE A 25 -2.06 -7.73 -15.57
N ARG A 26 -2.38 -7.80 -16.88
CA ARG A 26 -3.75 -7.68 -17.40
C ARG A 26 -4.31 -8.95 -18.02
N GLU A 27 -3.45 -9.94 -18.25
CA GLU A 27 -3.80 -11.18 -18.94
C GLU A 27 -3.47 -12.39 -18.07
N GLY A 28 -4.36 -13.37 -18.06
CA GLY A 28 -4.28 -14.57 -17.22
C GLY A 28 -5.61 -14.89 -16.55
N ASP A 29 -5.64 -15.97 -15.77
CA ASP A 29 -6.78 -16.26 -14.93
C ASP A 29 -6.89 -15.26 -13.77
N LYS A 30 -8.11 -15.07 -13.29
CA LYS A 30 -8.44 -14.06 -12.29
C LYS A 30 -7.63 -14.23 -11.00
N GLU A 31 -7.44 -15.45 -10.53
CA GLU A 31 -6.81 -15.72 -9.24
C GLU A 31 -5.32 -15.41 -9.29
N THR A 32 -4.62 -15.90 -10.33
CA THR A 32 -3.22 -15.58 -10.58
C THR A 32 -3.00 -14.09 -10.74
N LEU A 33 -3.90 -13.40 -11.47
CA LEU A 33 -3.84 -11.96 -11.67
C LEU A 33 -3.95 -11.19 -10.35
N ILE A 34 -4.88 -11.58 -9.48
CA ILE A 34 -5.05 -10.95 -8.17
C ILE A 34 -3.79 -11.17 -7.35
N ASN A 35 -3.34 -12.41 -7.18
CA ASN A 35 -2.20 -12.72 -6.32
C ASN A 35 -0.92 -11.98 -6.76
N LYS A 36 -0.56 -12.07 -8.04
CA LYS A 36 0.66 -11.42 -8.56
C LYS A 36 0.60 -9.90 -8.54
N ASN A 37 -0.57 -9.31 -8.78
CA ASN A 37 -0.71 -7.86 -8.69
C ASN A 37 -0.73 -7.39 -7.23
N MET A 38 -1.27 -8.19 -6.31
CA MET A 38 -1.24 -7.88 -4.89
C MET A 38 0.18 -7.89 -4.34
N GLU A 39 1.05 -8.81 -4.75
CA GLU A 39 2.48 -8.77 -4.40
C GLU A 39 3.13 -7.43 -4.77
N LYS A 40 2.87 -6.92 -5.98
CA LYS A 40 3.36 -5.60 -6.43
C LYS A 40 2.81 -4.44 -5.60
N VAL A 41 1.55 -4.54 -5.16
CA VAL A 41 0.93 -3.53 -4.29
C VAL A 41 1.57 -3.57 -2.90
N LEU A 42 1.74 -4.76 -2.33
CA LEU A 42 2.33 -4.97 -1.02
C LEU A 42 3.76 -4.45 -0.96
N GLU A 43 4.57 -4.66 -2.00
CA GLU A 43 5.93 -4.11 -2.06
C GLU A 43 5.96 -2.58 -1.88
N VAL A 44 5.06 -1.86 -2.57
CA VAL A 44 4.96 -0.40 -2.45
C VAL A 44 4.41 -0.01 -1.08
N MET A 45 3.36 -0.68 -0.59
CA MET A 45 2.77 -0.39 0.71
C MET A 45 3.78 -0.58 1.85
N GLU A 46 4.48 -1.72 1.87
CA GLU A 46 5.42 -2.05 2.92
C GLU A 46 6.59 -1.07 3.00
N LYS A 47 7.06 -0.54 1.86
CA LYS A 47 8.06 0.53 1.83
C LYS A 47 7.57 1.75 2.62
N TYR A 48 6.40 2.29 2.27
CA TYR A 48 5.88 3.51 2.91
C TYR A 48 5.47 3.32 4.37
N ILE A 49 4.95 2.14 4.72
CA ILE A 49 4.65 1.77 6.10
C ILE A 49 5.95 1.70 6.92
N ARG A 50 7.00 1.05 6.41
CA ARG A 50 8.29 0.97 7.13
C ARG A 50 8.94 2.33 7.32
N ASP A 51 8.92 3.17 6.29
CA ASP A 51 9.51 4.50 6.33
C ASP A 51 8.74 5.46 7.28
N ASN A 52 7.46 5.20 7.55
CA ASN A 52 6.58 6.06 8.34
C ASN A 52 5.79 5.27 9.40
N ILE A 53 6.42 4.29 10.04
CA ILE A 53 5.72 3.31 10.89
C ILE A 53 4.95 3.93 12.07
N SER A 54 5.41 5.06 12.59
CA SER A 54 4.72 5.79 13.67
C SER A 54 3.38 6.39 13.24
N GLU A 55 3.21 6.61 11.94
CA GLU A 55 2.01 7.20 11.33
C GLU A 55 1.11 6.13 10.68
N TRP A 56 1.48 4.84 10.79
CA TRP A 56 0.66 3.74 10.29
C TRP A 56 -0.44 3.38 11.28
N GLU A 57 -1.68 3.68 10.91
CA GLU A 57 -2.85 3.35 11.71
C GLU A 57 -3.54 2.08 11.17
N MET A 58 -3.33 0.96 11.85
CA MET A 58 -4.02 -0.31 11.57
C MET A 58 -4.71 -0.82 12.84
N PHE A 59 -5.99 -0.53 12.98
CA PHE A 59 -6.80 -0.92 14.14
C PHE A 59 -7.41 -2.33 14.03
N HIS A 60 -7.21 -2.99 12.89
CA HIS A 60 -7.71 -4.34 12.64
C HIS A 60 -6.59 -5.37 12.75
N ASP A 61 -6.89 -6.50 13.37
CA ASP A 61 -6.02 -7.68 13.32
C ASP A 61 -6.13 -8.32 11.93
N ILE A 62 -5.35 -7.80 11.00
CA ILE A 62 -5.32 -8.22 9.59
C ILE A 62 -4.60 -9.55 9.37
N TRP A 63 -3.98 -10.12 10.41
CA TRP A 63 -3.30 -11.41 10.36
C TRP A 63 -4.09 -12.50 11.09
N SER A 64 -5.31 -12.19 11.55
CA SER A 64 -6.18 -13.15 12.21
C SER A 64 -6.62 -14.25 11.23
N GLU A 65 -6.10 -15.46 11.42
CA GLU A 65 -6.57 -16.68 10.77
C GLU A 65 -7.91 -17.11 11.40
N LYS A 66 -9.00 -16.42 11.08
CA LYS A 66 -10.35 -16.88 11.45
C LYS A 66 -10.85 -17.99 10.53
#